data_AF-A0A4S4BND9-F1
#
_entry.id   AF-A0A4S4BND9-F1
#
_cell.length_a   1.000
_cell.length_b   1.000
_cell.length_c   1.000
_cell.angle_alpha   90.00
_cell.angle_beta   90.00
_cell.angle_gamma   90.00
#
_symmetry.space_group_name_H-M   'P 1'
#
loop_
_entity.id
_entity.type
_entity.pdbx_description
1 polymer ?
#
loop_
_entity_poly.entity_id
_entity_poly.type
_entity_poly.pdbx_seq_one_letter_code
_entity_poly.pdbx_strand_id
1 'polypeptide(L)'
;MSIGFFTFYSQDAGVGQGYYSAVDPSGTAGLVTMSVDSLTGPARLVITRYDGLPPFELTVQGGLEYGVSIDRIQTIGILNLSSATVTGSFSISIPE
;
A
#
# COMPACT_ATOMS: atom_id res chain seq x y z
N MET A 1 -13.72 -1.60 -17.70
CA MET A 1 -14.12 -1.12 -16.37
C MET A 1 -12.93 -1.39 -15.45
N SER A 2 -12.41 -0.40 -14.72
CA SER A 2 -11.31 -0.66 -13.77
C SER A 2 -11.88 -0.83 -12.37
N ILE A 3 -11.46 -1.86 -11.65
CA ILE A 3 -11.79 -1.96 -10.21
C ILE A 3 -10.82 -1.04 -9.47
N GLY A 4 -11.37 0.04 -8.90
CA GLY A 4 -10.64 0.99 -8.08
C GLY A 4 -11.11 0.90 -6.63
N PHE A 5 -10.19 0.73 -5.69
CA PHE A 5 -10.45 0.85 -4.26
C PHE A 5 -9.68 2.05 -3.71
N PHE A 6 -10.32 2.83 -2.84
CA PHE A 6 -9.72 3.96 -2.14
C PHE A 6 -10.18 3.94 -0.68
N THR A 7 -9.26 4.18 0.25
CA THR A 7 -9.59 4.35 1.68
C THR A 7 -8.60 5.28 2.36
N PHE A 8 -9.05 5.86 3.47
CA PHE A 8 -8.16 6.45 4.46
C PHE A 8 -7.67 5.40 5.44
N TYR A 9 -6.53 5.67 6.07
CA TYR A 9 -6.02 4.86 7.18
C TYR A 9 -5.54 5.72 8.35
N SER A 10 -5.55 5.11 9.53
CA SER A 10 -4.96 5.63 10.76
C SER A 10 -4.39 4.45 11.54
N GLN A 11 -3.09 4.43 11.80
CA GLN A 11 -2.41 3.31 12.41
C GLN A 11 -1.53 3.77 13.57
N ASP A 12 -1.65 3.12 14.72
CA ASP A 12 -0.80 3.38 15.87
C ASP A 12 0.66 2.97 15.60
N ALA A 13 1.58 3.45 16.44
CA ALA A 13 3.01 3.22 16.30
C ALA A 13 3.34 1.72 16.19
N GLY A 14 4.10 1.35 15.16
CA GLY A 14 4.51 -0.04 14.91
C GLY A 14 3.41 -0.99 14.42
N VAL A 15 2.18 -0.52 14.24
CA VAL A 15 1.09 -1.34 13.67
C VAL A 15 1.25 -1.45 12.17
N GLY A 16 1.02 -2.66 11.65
CA GLY A 16 0.87 -2.92 10.22
C GLY A 16 -0.50 -3.49 9.91
N GLN A 17 -1.12 -3.02 8.83
CA GLN A 17 -2.45 -3.45 8.39
C GLN A 17 -2.45 -3.82 6.90
N GLY A 18 -3.14 -4.91 6.56
CA GLY A 18 -3.43 -5.30 5.18
C GLY A 18 -4.68 -4.60 4.64
N TYR A 19 -4.60 -4.10 3.40
CA TYR A 19 -5.68 -3.38 2.72
C TYR A 19 -6.20 -4.11 1.48
N TYR A 20 -5.38 -4.98 0.90
CA TYR A 20 -5.75 -5.72 -0.30
C TYR A 20 -5.18 -7.13 -0.25
N SER A 21 -5.97 -8.08 -0.73
CA SER A 21 -5.55 -9.44 -1.03
C SER A 21 -6.16 -9.84 -2.37
N ALA A 22 -5.32 -10.23 -3.32
CA ALA A 22 -5.80 -10.74 -4.60
C ALA A 22 -6.52 -12.08 -4.41
N VAL A 23 -7.64 -12.25 -5.10
CA VAL A 23 -8.43 -13.49 -5.07
C VAL A 23 -7.85 -14.52 -6.05
N ASP A 24 -7.29 -14.06 -7.18
CA ASP A 24 -6.69 -14.92 -8.20
C ASP A 24 -5.24 -15.27 -7.84
N PRO A 25 -4.84 -16.55 -7.87
CA PRO A 25 -3.46 -16.99 -7.60
C PRO A 25 -2.42 -16.55 -8.64
N SER A 26 -2.83 -16.14 -9.85
CA SER A 26 -1.93 -15.50 -10.83
C SER A 26 -1.55 -14.06 -10.43
N GLY A 27 -2.24 -13.51 -9.44
CA GLY A 27 -2.07 -12.15 -8.97
C GLY A 27 -2.67 -11.12 -9.91
N THR A 28 -2.66 -9.88 -9.45
CA THR A 28 -3.24 -8.76 -10.18
C THR A 28 -2.16 -7.76 -10.57
N ALA A 29 -2.27 -7.16 -11.76
CA ALA A 29 -1.50 -5.96 -12.09
C ALA A 29 -2.32 -4.71 -11.76
N GLY A 30 -1.67 -3.68 -11.23
CA GLY A 30 -2.38 -2.44 -10.90
C GLY A 30 -1.46 -1.30 -10.55
N LEU A 31 -2.04 -0.11 -10.51
CA LEU A 31 -1.41 1.09 -9.95
C LEU A 31 -1.78 1.17 -8.48
N VAL A 32 -0.77 1.16 -7.61
CA VAL A 32 -0.93 1.32 -6.16
C VAL A 32 -0.42 2.70 -5.77
N THR A 33 -1.27 3.48 -5.10
CA THR A 33 -0.93 4.81 -4.62
C THR A 33 -1.08 4.88 -3.10
N MET A 34 -0.10 5.49 -2.45
CA MET A 34 -0.13 5.75 -1.01
C MET A 34 0.33 7.18 -0.74
N SER A 35 -0.41 7.88 0.10
CA SER A 35 -0.04 9.19 0.64
C SER A 35 0.04 9.12 2.15
N VAL A 36 0.96 9.89 2.73
CA VAL A 36 1.11 10.04 4.18
C VAL A 36 0.87 11.50 4.55
N ASP A 37 0.05 11.75 5.56
CA ASP A 37 -0.25 13.11 5.99
C ASP A 37 1.00 13.83 6.51
N SER A 38 1.13 15.13 6.18
CA SER A 38 2.33 15.94 6.45
C SER A 38 2.68 16.14 7.92
N LEU A 39 1.71 15.97 8.82
CA LEU A 39 1.90 16.12 10.26
C LEU A 39 2.21 14.80 10.96
N THR A 40 2.36 13.71 10.21
CA THR A 40 2.65 12.38 10.75
C THR A 40 4.01 11.87 10.31
N GLY A 41 4.49 10.81 10.97
CA GLY A 41 5.77 10.18 10.64
C GLY A 41 5.67 9.27 9.41
N PRO A 42 6.80 8.65 9.00
CA PRO A 42 6.83 7.81 7.82
C PRO A 42 6.04 6.50 8.00
N ALA A 43 5.49 6.00 6.90
CA ALA A 43 4.93 4.66 6.81
C ALA A 43 5.52 3.91 5.61
N ARG A 44 5.50 2.58 5.67
CA ARG A 44 6.01 1.70 4.63
C ARG A 44 4.86 1.02 3.91
N LEU A 45 4.81 1.21 2.59
CA LEU A 45 4.05 0.39 1.68
C LEU A 45 4.75 -0.96 1.51
N VAL A 46 4.04 -2.06 1.73
CA VAL A 46 4.53 -3.43 1.55
C VAL A 46 3.60 -4.14 0.59
N ILE A 47 4.15 -4.62 -0.54
CA ILE A 47 3.40 -5.35 -1.56
C ILE A 47 4.06 -6.72 -1.73
N THR A 48 3.36 -7.79 -1.38
CA THR A 48 3.81 -9.16 -1.69
C THR A 48 3.33 -9.56 -3.08
N ARG A 49 4.06 -10.47 -3.72
CA ARG A 49 3.84 -10.84 -5.11
C ARG A 49 3.79 -12.36 -5.27
N TYR A 50 2.92 -12.82 -6.16
CA TYR A 50 2.85 -14.23 -6.55
C TYR A 50 4.05 -14.64 -7.41
N ASP A 51 4.10 -15.93 -7.76
CA ASP A 51 5.14 -16.55 -8.58
C ASP A 51 6.56 -16.45 -8.00
N GLY A 52 6.68 -16.29 -6.67
CA GLY A 52 7.97 -16.20 -6.00
C GLY A 52 8.74 -14.90 -6.29
N LEU A 53 8.07 -13.89 -6.85
CA LEU A 53 8.66 -12.57 -7.07
C LEU A 53 8.95 -11.88 -5.73
N PRO A 54 10.05 -11.10 -5.64
CA PRO A 54 10.39 -10.41 -4.41
C PRO A 54 9.31 -9.39 -4.03
N PRO A 55 9.09 -9.17 -2.73
CA PRO A 55 8.18 -8.12 -2.28
C PRO A 55 8.69 -6.74 -2.69
N PHE A 56 7.78 -5.82 -2.93
CA PHE A 56 8.09 -4.41 -3.10
C PHE A 56 7.84 -3.68 -1.78
N GLU A 57 8.84 -2.93 -1.32
CA GLU A 57 8.77 -2.14 -0.10
C GLU A 57 9.22 -0.71 -0.38
N LEU A 58 8.39 0.26 -0.01
CA LEU A 58 8.70 1.69 -0.15
C LEU A 58 8.34 2.43 1.12
N THR A 59 9.29 3.18 1.67
CA THR A 59 9.02 4.09 2.79
C THR A 59 8.56 5.43 2.23
N VAL A 60 7.35 5.83 2.57
CA VAL A 60 6.75 7.12 2.23
C VAL A 60 6.89 8.06 3.42
N GLN A 61 7.52 9.20 3.21
CA GLN A 61 7.68 10.24 4.24
C GLN A 61 6.38 11.06 4.38
N GLY A 62 6.17 11.65 5.55
CA GLY A 62 5.05 12.54 5.81
C GLY A 62 4.98 13.69 4.79
N GLY A 63 3.79 13.91 4.24
CA GLY A 63 3.50 14.95 3.26
C GLY A 63 3.82 14.56 1.82
N LEU A 64 4.24 13.31 1.59
CA LEU A 64 4.51 12.79 0.26
C LEU A 64 3.45 11.78 -0.18
N GLU A 65 3.30 11.68 -1.50
CA GLU A 65 2.51 10.67 -2.19
C GLU A 65 3.41 9.92 -3.16
N TYR A 66 3.21 8.61 -3.24
CA TYR A 66 3.89 7.74 -4.21
C TYR A 66 2.90 6.83 -4.89
N GLY A 67 3.06 6.70 -6.21
CA GLY A 67 2.37 5.72 -7.04
C GLY A 67 3.35 4.74 -7.68
N VAL A 68 3.02 3.45 -7.66
CA VAL A 68 3.80 2.38 -8.30
C VAL A 68 2.90 1.49 -9.14
N SER A 69 3.28 1.30 -10.41
CA SER A 69 2.69 0.27 -11.25
C SER A 69 3.41 -1.04 -11.00
N ILE A 70 2.67 -2.07 -10.61
CA ILE A 70 3.24 -3.35 -10.17
C ILE A 70 2.35 -4.52 -10.62
N ASP A 71 2.97 -5.58 -11.10
CA ASP A 71 2.31 -6.80 -11.58
C ASP A 71 2.29 -7.92 -10.52
N ARG A 72 1.40 -8.90 -10.69
CA ARG A 72 1.30 -10.09 -9.83
C ARG A 72 1.19 -9.81 -8.33
N ILE A 73 0.46 -8.75 -7.97
CA ILE A 73 0.15 -8.40 -6.58
C ILE A 73 -0.55 -9.58 -5.91
N GLN A 74 -0.05 -9.98 -4.74
CA GLN A 74 -0.69 -10.95 -3.84
C GLN A 74 -1.38 -10.22 -2.68
N THR A 75 -0.64 -9.42 -1.91
CA THR A 75 -1.20 -8.59 -0.84
C THR A 75 -0.61 -7.19 -0.86
N ILE A 76 -1.36 -6.24 -0.32
CA ILE A 76 -0.86 -4.89 -0.03
C ILE A 76 -1.15 -4.57 1.42
N GLY A 77 -0.11 -4.13 2.13
CA GLY A 77 -0.20 -3.63 3.48
C GLY A 77 0.56 -2.33 3.67
N ILE A 78 0.25 -1.65 4.76
CA ILE A 78 0.93 -0.43 5.19
C ILE A 78 1.39 -0.65 6.62
N LEU A 79 2.67 -0.38 6.88
CA LEU A 79 3.30 -0.48 8.20
C LEU A 79 3.70 0.91 8.70
N ASN A 80 3.24 1.29 9.89
CA ASN A 80 3.69 2.50 10.54
C ASN A 80 5.13 2.32 11.07
N LEU A 81 6.07 3.15 10.57
CA LEU A 81 7.47 3.14 11.00
C LEU A 81 7.79 4.23 12.04
N SER A 82 6.83 5.08 12.36
CA SER A 82 7.01 6.17 13.30
C SER A 82 6.68 5.75 14.73
N SER A 83 7.08 6.59 15.69
CA SER A 83 6.75 6.43 17.11
C SER A 83 5.38 7.01 17.49
N ALA A 84 4.63 7.55 16.54
CA ALA A 84 3.30 8.15 16.73
C ALA A 84 2.29 7.52 15.76
N THR A 85 1.03 7.91 15.86
CA THR A 85 0.00 7.51 14.88
C THR A 85 0.33 8.09 13.50
N VAL A 86 0.21 7.28 12.45
CA VAL A 86 0.35 7.71 11.05
C VAL A 86 -0.98 7.62 10.35
N THR A 87 -1.32 8.66 9.61
CA THR A 87 -2.54 8.79 8.83
C THR A 87 -2.21 9.07 7.38
N GLY A 88 -3.17 8.77 6.50
CA GLY A 88 -3.02 9.03 5.08
C GLY A 88 -4.12 8.37 4.27
N SER A 89 -3.87 8.23 2.97
CA SER A 89 -4.79 7.54 2.06
C SER A 89 -4.08 6.54 1.18
N PHE A 90 -4.85 5.55 0.75
CA PHE A 90 -4.42 4.43 -0.04
C PHE A 90 -5.40 4.19 -1.17
N SER A 91 -4.89 3.88 -2.36
CA SER A 91 -5.70 3.35 -3.45
C SER A 91 -4.99 2.29 -4.27
N ILE A 92 -5.79 1.43 -4.87
CA ILE A 92 -5.37 0.50 -5.92
C ILE A 92 -6.34 0.63 -7.10
N SER A 93 -5.78 0.71 -8.31
CA SER A 93 -6.52 0.69 -9.57
C SER A 93 -6.06 -0.50 -10.41
N ILE A 94 -6.99 -1.40 -10.72
CA ILE A 94 -6.76 -2.62 -11.47
C ILE A 94 -7.40 -2.45 -12.86
N PRO A 95 -6.61 -2.47 -13.95
CA PRO A 95 -7.16 -2.55 -15.30
C PRO A 95 -7.83 -3.92 -15.51
N GLU A 96 -8.99 -3.91 -16.18
CA GLU A 96 -9.70 -5.13 -16.62
C GLU A 96 -8.91 -5.95 -17.63
#